data_AF-A0A533TWI1-F1
#
_entry.id   AF-A0A533TWI1-F1
#
_cell.length_a   1.000
_cell.length_b   1.000
_cell.length_c   1.000
_cell.angle_alpha   90.00
_cell.angle_beta   90.00
_cell.angle_gamma   90.00
#
_symmetry.space_group_name_H-M   'P 1'
#
loop_
_entity.id
_entity.type
_entity.pdbx_description
1 polymer ?
#
loop_
_entity_poly.entity_id
_entity_poly.type
_entity_poly.pdbx_seq_one_letter_code
_entity_poly.pdbx_strand_id
1 'polypeptide(L)'
;MIEHRGDIHHIFPRQYLKENGFSQSQYNQVANYVYVQQEINIKVGKRSPADYIGQIREQCQSGKLAFGGIDTLSDFEANLEANCIPGNIYEMTLKDYDEFLGVRRILMARKIKRYYQNL
;
A
#
# COMPACT_ATOMS: atom_id res chain seq x y z
N MET A 1 11.92 -17.98 -18.62
CA MET A 1 10.68 -17.22 -18.39
C MET A 1 10.68 -16.89 -16.91
N ILE A 2 10.92 -15.63 -16.53
CA ILE A 2 10.88 -15.23 -15.12
C ILE A 2 9.41 -15.06 -14.78
N GLU A 3 8.80 -16.07 -14.15
CA GLU A 3 7.45 -15.95 -13.58
C GLU A 3 7.52 -14.89 -12.46
N HIS A 4 7.10 -13.66 -12.74
CA HIS A 4 6.87 -12.68 -11.69
C HIS A 4 5.66 -13.11 -10.86
N ARG A 5 5.89 -13.94 -9.84
CA ARG A 5 4.87 -14.33 -8.87
C ARG A 5 4.59 -13.14 -7.96
N GLY A 6 3.36 -12.64 -8.03
CA GLY A 6 2.87 -11.61 -7.11
C GLY A 6 2.31 -12.26 -5.84
N ASP A 7 2.63 -11.66 -4.70
CA ASP A 7 2.11 -12.06 -3.39
C ASP A 7 1.10 -11.04 -2.87
N ILE A 8 0.15 -11.51 -2.07
CA ILE A 8 -0.70 -10.62 -1.27
C ILE A 8 0.13 -10.06 -0.11
N HIS A 9 0.13 -8.74 0.03
CA HIS A 9 0.73 -8.04 1.14
C HIS A 9 -0.30 -7.17 1.87
N HIS A 10 -0.13 -7.00 3.18
CA HIS A 10 -0.90 -6.04 3.96
C HIS A 10 -0.22 -4.67 3.91
N ILE A 11 -0.86 -3.61 3.38
CA ILE A 11 -0.29 -2.25 3.32
C ILE A 11 0.24 -1.84 4.69
N PHE A 12 -0.56 -2.04 5.74
CA PHE A 12 -0.05 -2.06 7.09
C PHE A 12 0.35 -3.50 7.41
N PRO A 13 1.66 -3.83 7.50
CA PRO A 13 2.08 -5.22 7.58
C PRO A 13 1.46 -5.94 8.77
N ARG A 14 1.04 -7.18 8.54
CA ARG A 14 0.38 -7.99 9.57
C ARG A 14 1.16 -8.04 10.88
N GLN A 15 2.48 -8.23 10.80
CA GLN A 15 3.31 -8.34 12.00
C GLN A 15 3.45 -7.00 12.73
N TYR A 16 3.50 -5.89 12.00
CA TYR A 16 3.45 -4.54 12.58
C TYR A 16 2.17 -4.33 13.40
N LEU A 17 1.01 -4.68 12.85
CA LEU A 17 -0.27 -4.56 13.55
C LEU A 17 -0.37 -5.55 14.73
N LYS A 18 0.05 -6.81 14.55
CA LYS A 18 0.01 -7.84 15.59
C LYS A 18 0.87 -7.47 16.81
N GLU A 19 2.08 -6.97 16.59
CA GLU A 19 3.00 -6.53 17.66
C GLU A 19 2.41 -5.34 18.45
N ASN A 20 1.46 -4.61 17.86
CA ASN A 20 0.77 -3.48 18.47
C ASN A 20 -0.65 -3.83 18.97
N GLY A 21 -0.95 -5.11 19.21
CA GLY A 21 -2.18 -5.55 19.89
C GLY A 21 -3.42 -5.69 19.00
N PHE A 22 -3.30 -5.54 17.68
CA PHE A 22 -4.42 -5.76 16.77
C PHE A 22 -4.71 -7.25 16.61
N SER A 23 -5.99 -7.59 16.72
CA SER A 23 -6.48 -8.96 16.52
C SER A 23 -6.49 -9.36 15.05
N GLN A 24 -6.62 -10.66 14.80
CA GLN A 24 -6.63 -11.20 13.44
C GLN A 24 -7.72 -10.63 12.55
N SER A 25 -8.92 -10.41 13.09
CA SER A 25 -10.01 -9.79 12.33
C SER A 25 -9.71 -8.33 12.00
N GLN A 26 -8.98 -7.61 12.85
CA GLN A 26 -8.64 -6.21 12.61
C GLN A 26 -7.59 -6.05 11.52
N TYR A 27 -6.53 -6.88 11.49
CA TYR A 27 -5.51 -6.74 10.46
C TYR A 27 -5.85 -7.45 9.13
N ASN A 28 -6.68 -8.51 9.15
CA ASN A 28 -7.11 -9.23 7.93
C ASN A 28 -8.31 -8.55 7.25
N GLN A 29 -8.15 -7.30 6.88
CA GLN A 29 -9.15 -6.51 6.16
C GLN A 29 -8.86 -6.52 4.67
N VAL A 30 -9.89 -6.69 3.83
CA VAL A 30 -9.74 -6.61 2.36
C VAL A 30 -9.12 -5.27 1.94
N ALA A 31 -9.54 -4.19 2.60
CA ALA A 31 -8.99 -2.85 2.40
C ALA A 31 -7.54 -2.70 2.91
N ASN A 32 -6.94 -3.70 3.54
CA ASN A 32 -5.52 -3.71 3.90
C ASN A 32 -4.68 -4.50 2.90
N TYR A 33 -5.25 -5.20 1.91
CA TYR A 33 -4.48 -6.03 0.97
C TYR A 33 -4.03 -5.29 -0.29
N VAL A 34 -2.90 -5.69 -0.86
CA VAL A 34 -2.44 -5.35 -2.23
C VAL A 34 -1.69 -6.54 -2.82
N TYR A 35 -1.52 -6.54 -4.14
CA TYR A 35 -0.54 -7.40 -4.79
C TYR A 35 0.79 -6.69 -4.95
N VAL A 36 1.89 -7.35 -4.58
CA VAL A 36 3.26 -6.87 -4.76
C VAL A 36 4.13 -7.99 -5.34
N GLN A 37 5.25 -7.63 -5.96
CA GLN A 37 6.27 -8.61 -6.34
C GLN A 37 6.89 -9.23 -5.08
N GLN A 38 7.18 -10.53 -5.11
CA GLN A 38 7.73 -11.27 -3.96
C GLN A 38 9.01 -10.63 -3.37
N GLU A 39 9.92 -10.14 -4.21
CA GLU A 39 11.14 -9.46 -3.77
C GLU A 39 10.85 -8.16 -2.98
N ILE A 40 9.83 -7.40 -3.41
CA ILE A 40 9.37 -6.20 -2.74
C ILE A 40 8.68 -6.58 -1.42
N ASN A 41 7.86 -7.63 -1.43
CA ASN A 41 7.19 -8.17 -0.24
C ASN A 41 8.20 -8.49 0.86
N ILE A 42 9.26 -9.21 0.51
CA ILE A 42 10.36 -9.57 1.44
C ILE A 42 11.05 -8.31 1.96
N LYS A 43 11.33 -7.33 1.09
CA LYS A 43 12.05 -6.10 1.46
C LYS A 43 11.26 -5.20 2.41
N VAL A 44 9.94 -5.13 2.26
CA VAL A 44 9.05 -4.34 3.14
C VAL A 44 9.06 -4.90 4.57
N GLY A 45 8.94 -6.23 4.71
CA GLY A 45 8.96 -6.90 6.00
C GLY A 45 7.85 -6.41 6.94
N LYS A 46 8.21 -5.88 8.12
CA LYS A 46 7.28 -5.39 9.15
C LYS A 46 7.28 -3.86 9.33
N ARG A 47 7.76 -3.11 8.34
CA ARG A 47 7.90 -1.65 8.39
C ARG A 47 6.52 -0.98 8.30
N SER A 48 6.35 0.16 8.95
CA SER A 48 5.10 0.93 8.80
C SER A 48 4.99 1.52 7.37
N PRO A 49 3.78 1.87 6.89
CA PRO A 49 3.62 2.57 5.61
C PRO A 49 4.47 3.83 5.51
N ALA A 50 4.54 4.63 6.58
CA ALA A 50 5.43 5.79 6.66
C ALA A 50 6.89 5.42 6.39
N ASP A 51 7.38 4.31 6.95
CA ASP A 51 8.78 3.91 6.78
C ASP A 51 9.09 3.44 5.36
N TYR A 52 8.28 2.53 4.79
CA TYR A 52 8.62 1.92 3.50
C TYR A 52 8.06 2.67 2.30
N ILE A 53 6.86 3.26 2.40
CA ILE A 53 6.29 4.09 1.33
C ILE A 53 6.90 5.49 1.37
N GLY A 54 7.27 6.01 2.55
CA GLY A 54 8.09 7.21 2.66
C GLY A 54 9.39 7.10 1.86
N GLN A 55 10.09 5.97 1.97
CA GLN A 55 11.28 5.68 1.14
C GLN A 55 10.98 5.61 -0.36
N ILE A 56 9.80 5.10 -0.76
CA ILE A 56 9.36 5.13 -2.17
C ILE A 56 9.13 6.57 -2.65
N ARG A 57 8.61 7.45 -1.80
CA ARG A 57 8.47 8.87 -2.13
C ARG A 57 9.84 9.56 -2.21
N GLU A 58 10.76 9.26 -1.30
CA GLU A 58 12.12 9.80 -1.29
C GLU A 58 12.95 9.35 -2.51
N GLN A 59 12.81 8.11 -2.98
CA GLN A 59 13.49 7.68 -4.22
C GLN A 59 12.99 8.47 -5.43
N CYS A 60 11.72 8.89 -5.45
CA CYS A 60 11.18 9.73 -6.52
C CYS A 60 11.76 11.15 -6.56
N GLN A 61 12.40 11.59 -5.46
CA GLN A 61 13.06 12.88 -5.36
C GLN A 61 14.58 12.77 -5.58
N SER A 62 15.17 11.66 -5.12
CA SER A 62 16.63 11.47 -5.12
C SER A 62 17.17 10.67 -6.32
N GLY A 63 16.30 9.96 -7.05
CA GLY A 63 16.68 9.05 -8.13
C GLY A 63 17.36 7.75 -7.67
N LYS A 64 17.50 7.54 -6.35
CA LYS A 64 18.13 6.34 -5.78
C LYS A 64 17.06 5.30 -5.48
N LEU A 65 16.91 4.33 -6.37
CA LEU A 65 15.92 3.25 -6.23
C LEU A 65 16.17 2.41 -4.97
N ALA A 66 15.19 2.39 -4.07
CA ALA A 66 15.13 1.53 -2.91
C ALA A 66 14.08 0.42 -3.08
N PHE A 67 12.95 0.69 -3.74
CA PHE A 67 11.86 -0.26 -3.91
C PHE A 67 11.29 -0.16 -5.32
N GLY A 68 11.29 -1.28 -6.06
CA GLY A 68 10.73 -1.34 -7.40
C GLY A 68 11.38 -0.34 -8.36
N GLY A 69 10.63 0.04 -9.41
CA GLY A 69 11.09 0.95 -10.47
C GLY A 69 10.34 2.28 -10.58
N ILE A 70 9.52 2.65 -9.58
CA ILE A 70 8.83 3.95 -9.59
C ILE A 70 9.80 5.04 -9.11
N ASP A 71 10.23 5.95 -9.97
CA ASP A 71 11.22 6.99 -9.66
C ASP A 71 10.74 8.42 -9.94
N THR A 72 9.47 8.60 -10.30
CA THR A 72 8.86 9.92 -10.45
C THR A 72 7.66 10.09 -9.50
N LEU A 73 7.46 11.30 -9.00
CA LEU A 73 6.29 11.61 -8.16
C LEU A 73 4.97 11.38 -8.90
N SER A 74 4.95 11.65 -10.22
CA SER A 74 3.77 11.43 -11.05
C SER A 74 3.38 9.95 -11.12
N ASP A 75 4.36 9.07 -11.37
CA ASP A 75 4.09 7.61 -11.43
C ASP A 75 3.74 7.04 -10.05
N PHE A 76 4.36 7.58 -9.00
CA PHE A 76 4.03 7.23 -7.63
C PHE A 76 2.57 7.57 -7.29
N GLU A 77 2.13 8.80 -7.56
CA GLU A 77 0.76 9.26 -7.31
C GLU A 77 -0.26 8.49 -8.17
N ALA A 78 0.04 8.30 -9.46
CA ALA A 78 -0.80 7.50 -10.36
C ALA A 78 -0.95 6.05 -9.88
N ASN A 79 0.12 5.44 -9.36
CA ASN A 79 0.08 4.09 -8.80
C ASN A 79 -0.78 4.02 -7.53
N LEU A 80 -0.71 5.01 -6.64
CA LEU A 80 -1.58 5.07 -5.46
C LEU A 80 -3.05 5.18 -5.86
N GLU A 81 -3.38 6.09 -6.79
CA GLU A 81 -4.75 6.28 -7.26
C GLU A 81 -5.29 5.01 -7.95
N ALA A 82 -4.50 4.41 -8.83
CA ALA A 82 -4.85 3.18 -9.54
C ALA A 82 -5.18 2.03 -8.57
N ASN A 83 -4.57 2.00 -7.39
CA ASN A 83 -4.77 0.98 -6.38
C ASN A 83 -5.69 1.39 -5.22
N CYS A 84 -6.39 2.52 -5.36
CA CYS A 84 -7.29 3.08 -4.34
C CYS A 84 -6.60 3.29 -2.98
N ILE A 85 -5.31 3.65 -2.99
CA ILE A 85 -4.53 3.91 -1.79
C ILE A 85 -4.60 5.41 -1.47
N PRO A 86 -4.83 5.82 -0.21
CA PRO A 86 -4.83 7.24 0.16
C PRO A 86 -3.53 7.94 -0.23
N GLY A 87 -3.62 9.16 -0.77
CA GLY A 87 -2.47 9.91 -1.29
C GLY A 87 -1.44 10.27 -0.22
N ASN A 88 -1.81 10.29 1.06
CA ASN A 88 -0.93 10.57 2.20
C ASN A 88 -0.44 9.29 2.92
N ILE A 89 -0.57 8.10 2.32
CA ILE A 89 -0.17 6.83 2.94
C ILE A 89 1.30 6.79 3.40
N TYR A 90 2.16 7.57 2.74
CA TYR A 90 3.59 7.68 3.07
C TYR A 90 3.88 8.45 4.37
N GLU A 91 2.86 9.02 5.01
CA GLU A 91 2.96 9.67 6.33
C GLU A 91 2.22 8.87 7.41
N MET A 92 1.46 7.84 7.01
CA MET A 92 0.58 7.11 7.90
C MET A 92 1.34 6.12 8.79
N THR A 93 1.06 6.22 10.08
CA THR A 93 1.58 5.38 11.16
C THR A 93 0.45 4.52 11.74
N LEU A 94 0.76 3.70 12.76
CA LEU A 94 -0.24 2.91 13.48
C LEU A 94 -1.50 3.70 13.88
N LYS A 95 -1.35 4.97 14.25
CA LYS A 95 -2.44 5.85 14.71
C LYS A 95 -3.49 6.10 13.62
N ASP A 96 -3.08 5.96 12.37
CA ASP A 96 -3.88 6.32 11.19
C ASP A 96 -4.55 5.09 10.56
N TYR A 97 -4.39 3.90 11.16
CA TYR A 97 -4.86 2.65 10.56
C TYR A 97 -6.38 2.62 10.30
N ASP A 98 -7.18 3.08 11.26
CA ASP A 98 -8.63 3.09 11.11
C ASP A 98 -9.09 4.12 10.05
N GLU A 99 -8.41 5.28 10.00
CA GLU A 99 -8.63 6.29 8.97
C GLU A 99 -8.29 5.73 7.58
N PHE A 100 -7.11 5.12 7.45
CA PHE A 100 -6.66 4.45 6.22
C PHE A 100 -7.73 3.47 5.71
N LEU A 101 -8.23 2.59 6.58
CA LEU A 101 -9.27 1.62 6.22
C LEU A 101 -10.56 2.33 5.76
N GLY A 102 -10.97 3.40 6.45
CA GLY A 102 -12.13 4.21 6.09
C GLY A 102 -12.02 4.83 4.71
N VAL A 103 -10.94 5.57 4.47
CA VAL A 103 -10.67 6.26 3.20
C VAL A 103 -10.53 5.25 2.06
N ARG A 104 -9.75 4.18 2.25
CA ARG A 104 -9.51 3.17 1.22
C ARG A 104 -10.79 2.45 0.80
N ARG A 105 -11.69 2.10 1.74
CA ARG A 105 -13.00 1.51 1.41
C ARG A 105 -13.84 2.43 0.51
N ILE A 106 -13.85 3.74 0.80
CA ILE A 106 -14.56 4.73 -0.02
C ILE A 106 -13.97 4.80 -1.43
N LEU A 107 -12.63 4.84 -1.55
CA LEU A 107 -11.96 4.86 -2.86
C LEU A 107 -12.25 3.61 -3.68
N MET A 108 -12.17 2.42 -3.07
CA MET A 108 -12.51 1.14 -3.71
C MET A 108 -13.97 1.13 -4.18
N ALA A 109 -14.91 1.52 -3.32
CA ALA A 109 -16.34 1.57 -3.68
C ALA A 109 -16.61 2.53 -4.83
N ARG A 110 -15.96 3.70 -4.85
CA ARG A 110 -16.06 4.66 -5.96
C ARG A 110 -15.50 4.09 -7.26
N LYS A 111 -14.35 3.38 -7.22
CA LYS A 111 -13.78 2.73 -8.41
C LYS A 111 -14.70 1.68 -8.98
N ILE A 112 -15.27 0.81 -8.14
CA ILE A 112 -16.24 -0.21 -8.54
C ILE A 112 -17.50 0.43 -9.12
N LYS A 113 -18.06 1.44 -8.45
CA LYS A 113 -19.24 2.17 -8.94
C LYS A 113 -18.99 2.76 -10.33
N ARG A 114 -17.87 3.48 -10.52
CA ARG A 114 -17.49 4.07 -11.82
C ARG A 114 -17.37 3.00 -12.90
N TYR A 115 -16.76 1.85 -12.59
CA TYR A 115 -16.65 0.75 -13.55
C TYR A 115 -18.03 0.29 -14.02
N TYR A 116 -18.96 -0.01 -13.10
CA TYR A 116 -20.30 -0.46 -13.47
C TYR A 116 -21.16 0.61 -14.17
N GLN A 117 -20.91 1.90 -13.92
CA GLN A 117 -21.61 3.00 -14.61
C GLN A 117 -21.13 3.19 -16.06
N ASN A 118 -19.98 2.65 -16.42
CA ASN A 118 -19.38 2.75 -17.75
C ASN A 118 -19.49 1.44 -18.56
N LEU A 119 -20.24 0.45 -18.06
CA LEU A 119 -20.63 -0.76 -18.79
C LEU A 119 -21.92 -0.50 -19.58
#